data_AF-A0A4U9HPS7-F1
#
_entry.id   AF-A0A4U9HPS7-F1
#
_cell.length_a   1.000
_cell.length_b   1.000
_cell.length_c   1.000
_cell.angle_alpha   90.00
_cell.angle_beta   90.00
_cell.angle_gamma   90.00
#
_symmetry.space_group_name_H-M   'P 1'
#
loop_
_entity.id
_entity.type
_entity.pdbx_description
1 polymer ?
#
loop_
_entity_poly.entity_id
_entity_poly.type
_entity_poly.pdbx_seq_one_letter_code
_entity_poly.pdbx_strand_id
1 'polypeptide(L)'
;MHERQQELQKLTHYTDSWSAAQLVSEYYRFESMLGLYAIDETLSIDDVRLRLDIMLSQSDLMKEGDLGYYIESSEAHQALAAELEKSLKYLDLHLEQMNRSELKTYLKTMHTLDAPLSNLSSSALNKDVNSINKCQP
;
A
#
# COMPACT_ATOMS: atom_id res chain seq x y z
N MET A 1 2.52 2.37 35.56
CA MET A 1 1.20 2.67 34.96
C MET A 1 1.28 3.88 34.02
N HIS A 2 1.89 5.01 34.43
CA HIS A 2 2.10 6.18 33.57
C HIS A 2 2.93 5.92 32.29
N GLU A 3 4.02 5.15 32.36
CA GLU A 3 4.82 4.80 31.18
C GLU A 3 4.04 3.99 30.14
N ARG A 4 3.27 2.98 30.58
CA ARG A 4 2.40 2.21 29.67
C ARG A 4 1.35 3.09 28.98
N GLN A 5 0.84 4.10 29.68
CA GLN A 5 -0.19 4.98 29.13
C GLN A 5 0.40 5.98 28.13
N GLN A 6 1.64 6.44 28.35
CA GLN A 6 2.41 7.22 27.37
C GLN A 6 2.84 6.39 26.15
N GLU A 7 3.26 5.14 26.35
CA GLU A 7 3.57 4.20 25.26
C GLU A 7 2.33 3.91 24.41
N LEU A 8 1.17 3.71 25.05
CA LEU A 8 -0.12 3.54 24.35
C LEU A 8 -0.54 4.79 23.59
N GLN A 9 -0.34 5.99 24.16
CA GLN A 9 -0.62 7.25 23.46
C GLN A 9 0.27 7.42 22.23
N LYS A 10 1.57 7.11 22.33
CA LYS A 10 2.49 7.10 21.19
C LYS A 10 2.03 6.11 20.10
N LEU A 11 1.56 4.92 20.48
CA LEU A 11 1.03 3.92 19.54
C LEU A 11 -0.19 4.43 18.75
N THR A 12 -1.09 5.18 19.38
CA THR A 12 -2.21 5.87 18.70
C THR A 12 -1.80 7.05 17.82
N HIS A 13 -0.54 7.50 17.89
CA HIS A 13 -0.02 8.57 17.03
C HIS A 13 0.75 8.05 15.81
N TYR A 14 1.03 6.74 15.74
CA TYR A 14 1.67 6.10 14.59
C TYR A 14 0.66 5.47 13.62
N THR A 15 -0.64 5.72 13.78
CA THR A 15 -1.68 5.03 13.01
C THR A 15 -1.58 5.31 11.50
N ASP A 16 -1.23 6.55 11.11
CA ASP A 16 -1.06 6.96 9.70
C ASP A 16 0.14 6.26 9.08
N SER A 17 1.32 6.40 9.69
CA SER A 17 2.57 5.80 9.18
C SER A 17 2.56 4.28 9.21
N TRP A 18 1.90 3.68 10.21
CA TRP A 18 1.72 2.23 10.27
C TRP A 18 0.80 1.73 9.16
N SER A 19 -0.34 2.38 8.92
CA SER A 19 -1.27 2.00 7.85
C SER A 19 -0.64 2.21 6.47
N ALA A 20 0.11 3.30 6.28
CA ALA A 20 0.88 3.54 5.05
C ALA A 20 1.98 2.48 4.86
N ALA A 21 2.73 2.12 5.90
CA ALA A 21 3.75 1.08 5.81
C ALA A 21 3.16 -0.31 5.54
N GLN A 22 1.99 -0.61 6.11
CA GLN A 22 1.25 -1.84 5.85
C GLN A 22 0.79 -1.92 4.39
N LEU A 23 0.20 -0.84 3.86
CA LEU A 23 -0.19 -0.74 2.45
C LEU A 23 1.00 -1.04 1.51
N VAL A 24 2.13 -0.36 1.73
CA VAL A 24 3.33 -0.53 0.90
C VAL A 24 3.89 -1.95 1.01
N SER A 25 3.85 -2.55 2.21
CA SER A 25 4.30 -3.93 2.41
C SER A 25 3.43 -4.95 1.69
N GLU A 26 2.10 -4.79 1.73
CA GLU A 26 1.18 -5.66 1.00
C GLU A 26 1.29 -5.46 -0.51
N TYR A 27 1.54 -4.22 -0.95
CA TYR A 27 1.83 -3.94 -2.36
C TYR A 27 3.05 -4.71 -2.87
N TYR A 28 4.19 -4.65 -2.16
CA TYR A 28 5.39 -5.40 -2.57
C TYR A 28 5.21 -6.91 -2.49
N ARG A 29 4.44 -7.41 -1.51
CA ARG A 29 4.09 -8.84 -1.44
C ARG A 29 3.24 -9.25 -2.63
N PHE A 30 2.29 -8.41 -3.04
CA PHE A 30 1.47 -8.66 -4.21
C PHE A 30 2.29 -8.64 -5.50
N GLU A 31 3.10 -7.61 -5.71
CA GLU A 31 3.99 -7.50 -6.88
C GLU A 31 4.95 -8.69 -6.97
N SER A 32 5.54 -9.10 -5.83
CA SER A 32 6.42 -10.28 -5.76
C SER A 32 5.67 -11.57 -6.13
N MET A 33 4.47 -11.79 -5.61
CA MET A 33 3.64 -12.95 -5.94
C MET A 33 3.28 -12.96 -7.43
N LEU A 34 2.91 -11.80 -7.97
CA LEU A 34 2.59 -11.62 -9.38
C LEU A 34 3.83 -11.90 -10.27
N GLY A 35 5.00 -11.45 -9.83
CA GLY A 35 6.29 -11.72 -10.46
C GLY A 35 6.66 -13.20 -10.47
N LEU A 36 6.49 -13.91 -9.35
CA LEU A 36 6.69 -15.35 -9.26
C LEU A 36 5.75 -16.11 -10.18
N TYR A 37 4.45 -15.79 -10.13
CA TYR A 37 3.45 -16.35 -11.02
C TYR A 37 3.83 -16.09 -12.49
N ALA A 38 4.34 -14.90 -12.85
CA ALA A 38 4.74 -14.60 -14.22
C ALA A 38 5.87 -15.50 -14.78
N ILE A 39 6.67 -16.15 -13.93
CA ILE A 39 7.83 -16.97 -14.34
C ILE A 39 7.69 -18.46 -14.03
N ASP A 40 6.90 -18.83 -13.02
CA ASP A 40 6.71 -20.21 -12.59
C ASP A 40 5.32 -20.72 -13.00
N GLU A 41 5.28 -21.67 -13.93
CA GLU A 41 4.05 -22.25 -14.47
C GLU A 41 3.36 -23.21 -13.48
N THR A 42 4.04 -23.63 -12.41
CA THR A 42 3.48 -24.53 -11.39
C THR A 42 2.60 -23.81 -10.38
N LEU A 43 2.68 -22.47 -10.32
CA LEU A 43 1.89 -21.65 -9.39
C LEU A 43 0.46 -21.45 -9.89
N SER A 44 -0.48 -21.58 -8.96
CA SER A 44 -1.90 -21.34 -9.24
C SER A 44 -2.18 -19.84 -9.37
N ILE A 45 -3.12 -19.52 -10.26
CA ILE A 45 -3.68 -18.16 -10.33
C ILE A 45 -4.44 -17.78 -9.05
N ASP A 46 -4.95 -18.77 -8.31
CA ASP A 46 -5.69 -18.56 -7.06
C ASP A 46 -4.83 -17.86 -6.00
N ASP A 47 -3.53 -18.19 -5.94
CA ASP A 47 -2.58 -17.55 -5.01
C ASP A 47 -2.41 -16.06 -5.32
N VAL A 48 -2.41 -15.71 -6.62
CA VAL A 48 -2.35 -14.32 -7.07
C VAL A 48 -3.67 -13.59 -6.82
N ARG A 49 -4.80 -14.25 -7.11
CA ARG A 49 -6.15 -13.69 -6.90
C ARG A 49 -6.38 -13.35 -5.43
N LEU A 50 -6.00 -14.24 -4.50
CA LEU A 50 -6.05 -13.97 -3.06
C LEU A 50 -5.24 -12.72 -2.68
N ARG A 51 -4.03 -12.56 -3.22
CA ARG A 51 -3.20 -11.39 -2.94
C ARG A 51 -3.77 -10.11 -3.52
N LEU A 52 -4.37 -10.19 -4.71
CA LEU A 52 -5.09 -9.07 -5.31
C LEU A 52 -6.30 -8.65 -4.45
N ASP A 53 -7.09 -9.61 -3.96
CA ASP A 53 -8.25 -9.33 -3.11
C ASP A 53 -7.85 -8.64 -1.80
N ILE A 54 -6.74 -9.09 -1.17
CA ILE A 54 -6.16 -8.42 0.00
C ILE A 54 -5.75 -6.99 -0.35
N MET A 55 -5.09 -6.80 -1.49
CA MET A 55 -4.62 -5.48 -1.92
C MET A 55 -5.77 -4.53 -2.26
N LEU A 56 -6.85 -5.02 -2.87
CA LEU A 56 -8.08 -4.27 -3.12
C LEU A 56 -8.72 -3.83 -1.80
N SER A 57 -8.82 -4.73 -0.83
CA SER A 57 -9.32 -4.39 0.51
C SER A 57 -8.45 -3.31 1.19
N GLN A 58 -7.12 -3.40 1.08
CA GLN A 58 -6.22 -2.35 1.59
C GLN A 58 -6.41 -1.02 0.84
N SER A 59 -6.59 -1.06 -0.48
CA SER A 59 -6.85 0.14 -1.28
C SER A 59 -8.17 0.82 -0.93
N ASP A 60 -9.18 0.10 -0.48
CA ASP A 60 -10.42 0.69 0.01
C ASP A 60 -10.23 1.31 1.41
N LEU A 61 -9.48 0.65 2.29
CA LEU A 61 -9.13 1.19 3.62
C LEU A 61 -8.31 2.48 3.54
N MET A 62 -7.57 2.71 2.45
CA MET A 62 -6.89 3.99 2.20
C MET A 62 -7.84 5.19 2.14
N LYS A 63 -9.13 4.97 1.89
CA LYS A 63 -10.12 6.05 1.79
C LYS A 63 -10.78 6.36 3.14
N GLU A 64 -10.46 5.58 4.17
CA GLU A 64 -11.10 5.63 5.48
C GLU A 64 -10.09 5.96 6.58
N GLY A 65 -10.60 6.41 7.73
CA GLY A 65 -9.81 6.67 8.92
C GLY A 65 -8.67 7.67 8.71
N ASP A 66 -7.61 7.50 9.51
CA ASP A 66 -6.51 8.48 9.53
C ASP A 66 -5.63 8.43 8.27
N LEU A 67 -5.52 7.26 7.62
CA LEU A 67 -4.83 7.12 6.33
C LEU A 67 -5.57 7.88 5.22
N GLY A 68 -6.91 7.85 5.22
CA GLY A 68 -7.74 8.66 4.33
C GLY A 68 -7.45 10.15 4.45
N TYR A 69 -7.45 10.67 5.68
CA TYR A 69 -7.10 12.08 5.92
C TYR A 69 -5.67 12.43 5.47
N TYR A 70 -4.72 11.52 5.66
CA TYR A 70 -3.35 11.73 5.19
C TYR A 70 -3.26 11.78 3.65
N ILE A 71 -4.01 10.93 2.96
CA ILE A 71 -4.06 10.93 1.49
C ILE A 71 -4.76 12.20 1.00
N GLU A 72 -5.88 12.58 1.60
CA GLU A 72 -6.60 13.80 1.25
C GLU A 72 -5.79 15.08 1.49
N SER A 73 -4.81 15.05 2.39
CA SER A 73 -3.99 16.22 2.73
C SER A 73 -3.06 16.72 1.61
N SER A 74 -2.87 15.96 0.52
CA SER A 74 -1.96 16.28 -0.57
C SER A 74 -2.49 15.79 -1.92
N GLU A 75 -2.55 16.69 -2.92
CA GLU A 75 -2.91 16.32 -4.30
C GLU A 75 -2.02 15.20 -4.86
N ALA A 76 -0.74 15.18 -4.48
CA ALA A 76 0.18 14.13 -4.91
C ALA A 76 -0.15 12.76 -4.30
N HIS A 77 -0.60 12.71 -3.03
CA HIS A 77 -1.02 11.46 -2.41
C HIS A 77 -2.35 10.98 -3.01
N GLN A 78 -3.29 11.89 -3.27
CA GLN A 78 -4.55 11.55 -3.94
C GLN A 78 -4.31 10.99 -5.35
N ALA A 79 -3.42 11.61 -6.13
CA ALA A 79 -3.04 11.13 -7.45
C ALA A 79 -2.43 9.72 -7.37
N LEU A 80 -1.51 9.49 -6.43
CA LEU A 80 -0.91 8.17 -6.22
C LEU A 80 -1.95 7.12 -5.83
N ALA A 81 -2.86 7.44 -4.91
CA ALA A 81 -3.93 6.54 -4.51
C ALA A 81 -4.85 6.17 -5.70
N ALA A 82 -5.18 7.16 -6.54
CA ALA A 82 -5.99 6.93 -7.74
C ALA A 82 -5.26 6.07 -8.80
N GLU A 83 -3.95 6.27 -8.97
CA GLU A 83 -3.13 5.45 -9.87
C GLU A 83 -3.03 4.00 -9.39
N LEU A 84 -2.81 3.81 -8.08
CA LEU A 84 -2.81 2.48 -7.46
C LEU A 84 -4.16 1.79 -7.64
N GLU A 85 -5.27 2.45 -7.29
CA GLU A 85 -6.62 1.91 -7.43
C GLU A 85 -6.94 1.53 -8.89
N LYS A 86 -6.56 2.39 -9.84
CA LYS A 86 -6.70 2.12 -11.28
C LYS A 86 -5.90 0.89 -11.68
N SER A 87 -4.69 0.71 -11.15
CA SER A 87 -3.87 -0.45 -11.44
C SER A 87 -4.52 -1.73 -10.91
N LEU A 88 -4.97 -1.73 -9.65
CA LEU A 88 -5.59 -2.90 -9.03
C LEU A 88 -6.90 -3.29 -9.73
N LYS A 89 -7.76 -2.31 -10.07
CA LYS A 89 -9.00 -2.56 -10.82
C LYS A 89 -8.76 -3.11 -12.22
N TYR A 90 -7.68 -2.67 -12.88
CA TYR A 90 -7.32 -3.25 -14.17
C TYR A 90 -6.98 -4.73 -14.02
N LEU A 91 -6.17 -5.09 -13.02
CA LEU A 91 -5.84 -6.49 -12.76
C LEU A 91 -7.08 -7.30 -12.36
N ASP A 92 -7.95 -6.76 -11.51
CA ASP A 92 -9.18 -7.44 -11.07
C ASP A 92 -10.05 -7.92 -12.25
N LEU A 93 -10.12 -7.12 -13.31
CA LEU A 93 -10.90 -7.40 -14.50
C LEU A 93 -10.20 -8.30 -15.52
N HIS A 94 -8.86 -8.32 -15.56
CA HIS A 94 -8.10 -8.94 -16.65
C HIS A 94 -7.20 -10.10 -16.20
N LEU A 95 -6.96 -10.30 -14.90
CA LEU A 95 -5.96 -11.24 -14.38
C LEU A 95 -6.10 -12.66 -14.95
N GLU A 96 -7.33 -13.18 -15.02
CA GLU A 96 -7.62 -14.53 -15.55
C GLU A 96 -7.45 -14.66 -17.06
N GLN A 97 -7.49 -13.53 -17.78
CA GLN A 97 -7.44 -13.49 -19.24
C GLN A 97 -6.02 -13.21 -19.74
N MET A 98 -5.18 -12.62 -18.88
CA MET A 98 -3.81 -12.25 -19.22
C MET A 98 -2.92 -13.49 -19.31
N ASN A 99 -2.16 -13.56 -20.40
CA ASN A 99 -1.06 -14.50 -20.49
C ASN A 99 0.17 -13.99 -19.73
N ARG A 100 1.15 -14.87 -19.51
CA ARG A 100 2.38 -14.56 -18.75
C ARG A 100 3.17 -13.38 -19.33
N SER A 101 3.16 -13.17 -20.64
CA SER A 101 3.88 -12.08 -21.31
C SER A 101 3.20 -10.73 -21.08
N GLU A 102 1.87 -10.70 -21.18
CA GLU A 102 1.05 -9.54 -20.83
C GLU A 102 1.24 -9.17 -19.35
N LEU A 103 1.30 -10.17 -18.47
CA LEU A 103 1.54 -9.97 -17.05
C LEU A 103 2.93 -9.38 -16.76
N LYS A 104 3.99 -9.88 -17.40
CA LYS A 104 5.34 -9.29 -17.30
C LYS A 104 5.39 -7.85 -17.78
N THR A 105 4.60 -7.52 -18.81
CA THR A 105 4.50 -6.14 -19.30
C THR A 105 3.79 -5.27 -18.28
N TYR A 106 2.71 -5.77 -17.70
CA TYR A 106 1.95 -5.05 -16.68
C TYR A 106 2.73 -4.85 -15.37
N LEU A 107 3.53 -5.84 -14.96
CA LEU A 107 4.44 -5.73 -13.82
C LEU A 107 5.40 -4.53 -13.93
N LYS A 108 5.84 -4.17 -15.15
CA LYS A 108 6.66 -2.97 -15.34
C LYS A 108 5.88 -1.69 -15.03
N THR A 109 4.58 -1.66 -15.34
CA THR A 109 3.70 -0.55 -14.97
C THR A 109 3.55 -0.47 -13.47
N MET A 110 3.30 -1.60 -12.80
CA MET A 110 3.24 -1.67 -11.35
C MET A 110 4.52 -1.15 -10.70
N HIS A 111 5.69 -1.64 -11.12
CA HIS A 111 6.98 -1.23 -10.58
C HIS A 111 7.24 0.29 -10.61
N THR A 112 6.54 1.06 -11.47
CA THR A 112 6.65 2.53 -11.45
C THR A 112 6.05 3.17 -10.19
N LEU A 113 5.15 2.47 -9.50
CA LEU A 113 4.53 2.89 -8.24
C LEU A 113 5.43 2.65 -7.02
N ASP A 114 6.48 1.83 -7.13
CA ASP A 114 7.35 1.46 -6.01
C ASP A 114 7.94 2.67 -5.29
N ALA A 115 8.57 3.56 -6.04
CA ALA A 115 9.22 4.74 -5.47
C ALA A 115 8.21 5.75 -4.89
N PRO A 116 7.12 6.10 -5.60
CA PRO A 116 6.03 6.90 -5.01
C PRO A 116 5.44 6.30 -3.72
N LEU A 117 5.20 4.99 -3.68
CA LEU A 117 4.64 4.30 -2.50
C LEU A 117 5.63 4.26 -1.34
N SER A 118 6.90 3.97 -1.59
CA SER A 118 7.96 4.08 -0.57
C SER A 118 8.07 5.50 0.00
N ASN A 119 7.96 6.51 -0.87
CA ASN A 119 7.97 7.91 -0.45
C ASN A 119 6.75 8.24 0.43
N LEU A 120 5.55 7.79 0.05
CA LEU A 120 4.32 7.98 0.83
C LEU A 120 4.48 7.47 2.27
N SER A 121 4.99 6.24 2.44
CA SER A 121 5.21 5.66 3.77
C SER A 121 6.29 6.44 4.55
N SER A 122 7.38 6.81 3.89
CA SER A 122 8.46 7.59 4.52
C SER A 122 8.00 8.99 4.95
N SER A 123 7.18 9.66 4.15
CA SER A 123 6.61 10.96 4.48
C SER A 123 5.56 10.89 5.58
N ALA A 124 4.79 9.80 5.65
CA ALA A 124 3.86 9.55 6.75
C ALA A 124 4.63 9.40 8.07
N LEU A 125 5.71 8.61 8.07
CA LEU A 125 6.57 8.45 9.25
C LEU A 125 7.18 9.79 9.70
N ASN A 126 7.68 10.60 8.77
CA ASN A 126 8.22 11.92 9.09
C ASN A 126 7.16 12.87 9.67
N LYS A 127 5.92 12.83 9.16
CA LYS A 127 4.79 13.61 9.71
C LYS A 127 4.51 13.22 11.16
N ASP A 128 4.47 11.92 11.45
CA ASP A 128 4.18 11.40 12.79
C ASP A 128 5.29 11.78 13.79
N VAL A 129 6.56 11.59 13.41
CA VAL A 129 7.72 11.99 14.24
C VAL A 129 7.73 13.50 14.53
N ASN A 130 7.46 14.33 13.52
CA ASN A 130 7.43 15.78 13.70
C ASN A 130 6.25 16.25 14.57
N SER A 131 5.12 15.56 14.53
CA SER A 131 3.96 15.85 15.37
C SER A 131 4.25 15.54 16.84
N ILE A 132 4.97 14.45 17.12
CA ILE A 132 5.40 14.08 18.47
C ILE A 132 6.38 15.11 19.04
N ASN A 133 7.37 15.54 18.25
CA ASN A 133 8.37 16.53 18.68
C ASN A 133 7.77 17.90 19.00
N LYS A 134 6.65 18.27 18.37
CA LYS A 134 5.94 19.53 18.66
C LYS A 134 5.03 19.45 19.89
N CYS A 135 4.74 18.26 20.40
CA CYS A 135 3.93 18.03 21.59
C CYS A 135 4.76 17.83 22.87
N GLN A 136 6.09 17.91 22.81
CA GLN A 136 6.94 17.98 24.01
C GLN A 136 7.18 19.46 24.39
N PRO A 137 6.90 19.86 25.65
CA PRO A 137 7.13 21.21 26.16
C PRO A 137 8.61 21.54 26.36
#